data_AF-A0A839E6K7-F1
#
_entry.id   AF-A0A839E6K7-F1
#
_cell.length_a   1.000
_cell.length_b   1.000
_cell.length_c   1.000
_cell.angle_alpha   90.00
_cell.angle_beta   90.00
_cell.angle_gamma   90.00
#
_symmetry.space_group_name_H-M   'P 1'
#
loop_
_entity.id
_entity.type
_entity.pdbx_description
1 polymer ?
#
loop_
_entity_poly.entity_id
_entity_poly.type
_entity_poly.pdbx_seq_one_letter_code
_entity_poly.pdbx_strand_id
1 'polypeptide(L)'
;MAFGRLLGMPIRTLMDIERAIRSSWGADTCAPEDVPDWHPSNPARGQCGTTALVLNDLLGGDLVRGEVHRDRRWVDFHWWNRFAKSLEVDLTREQFAPDEIVGPGEPVSRPTGRTRLDTEYETLSKTGADAPRALGRATTCVYGVCMVRMNVWVPDELAERAREAQLNLSALTQAAIAAELARTATDAWLATLPAPRGLTHEAAVTALDDAREEFGA
;
A
#
# COMPACT_ATOMS: atom_id res chain seq x y z
N MET A 1 3.83 -22.43 -39.39
CA MET A 1 3.89 -22.52 -37.92
C MET A 1 3.84 -21.10 -37.38
N ALA A 2 2.73 -20.71 -36.77
CA ALA A 2 2.54 -19.37 -36.23
C ALA A 2 3.08 -19.33 -34.79
N PHE A 3 4.10 -18.51 -34.53
CA PHE A 3 4.53 -18.18 -33.18
C PHE A 3 3.46 -17.28 -32.55
N GLY A 4 2.77 -17.82 -31.54
CA GLY A 4 1.79 -17.09 -30.76
C GLY A 4 2.44 -15.94 -30.00
N ARG A 5 1.88 -14.74 -30.14
CA ARG A 5 2.13 -13.62 -29.23
C ARG A 5 1.71 -14.04 -27.82
N LEU A 6 2.68 -14.27 -26.94
CA LEU A 6 2.47 -14.13 -25.50
C LEU A 6 2.26 -12.64 -25.23
N LEU A 7 0.99 -12.20 -25.22
CA LEU A 7 0.63 -10.89 -24.68
C LEU A 7 0.98 -10.92 -23.19
N GLY A 8 2.06 -10.23 -22.81
CA GLY A 8 2.41 -10.05 -21.40
C GLY A 8 1.23 -9.42 -20.67
N MET A 9 0.76 -10.07 -19.61
CA MET A 9 -0.19 -9.45 -18.69
C MET A 9 0.48 -8.20 -18.12
N PRO A 10 -0.12 -7.01 -18.22
CA PRO A 10 0.46 -5.81 -17.64
C PRO A 10 0.59 -6.02 -16.13
N ILE A 11 1.81 -5.82 -15.60
CA ILE A 11 2.04 -5.76 -14.15
C ILE A 11 1.16 -4.62 -13.62
N ARG A 12 0.22 -4.93 -12.73
CA ARG A 12 -0.59 -3.93 -12.05
C ARG A 12 0.05 -3.58 -10.73
N THR A 13 0.37 -2.30 -10.54
CA THR A 13 0.82 -1.79 -9.24
C THR A 13 -0.38 -1.48 -8.35
N LEU A 14 -0.17 -1.35 -7.04
CA LEU A 14 -1.22 -0.85 -6.13
C LEU A 14 -1.74 0.53 -6.58
N MET A 15 -0.85 1.37 -7.14
CA MET A 15 -1.20 2.68 -7.67
C MET A 15 -2.10 2.57 -8.92
N ASP A 16 -1.89 1.58 -9.77
CA ASP A 16 -2.79 1.32 -10.92
C ASP A 16 -4.16 0.84 -10.45
N ILE A 17 -4.18 -0.03 -9.43
CA ILE A 17 -5.44 -0.52 -8.83
C ILE A 17 -6.18 0.63 -8.16
N GLU A 18 -5.51 1.44 -7.34
CA GLU A 18 -6.08 2.62 -6.70
C GLU A 18 -6.66 3.57 -7.74
N ARG A 19 -5.85 3.96 -8.73
CA ARG A 19 -6.28 4.88 -9.78
C ARG A 19 -7.48 4.35 -10.54
N ALA A 20 -7.48 3.07 -10.91
CA ALA A 20 -8.62 2.44 -11.58
C ALA A 20 -9.87 2.49 -10.71
N ILE A 21 -9.80 2.02 -9.47
CA ILE A 21 -10.93 2.04 -8.52
C ILE A 21 -11.48 3.45 -8.35
N ARG A 22 -10.61 4.44 -8.07
CA ARG A 22 -11.02 5.83 -7.85
C ARG A 22 -11.65 6.46 -9.08
N SER A 23 -11.15 6.12 -10.28
CA SER A 23 -11.73 6.58 -11.55
C SER A 23 -13.08 5.93 -11.88
N SER A 24 -13.40 4.80 -11.24
CA SER A 24 -14.65 4.07 -11.40
C SER A 24 -15.71 4.43 -10.36
N TRP A 25 -15.38 5.26 -9.36
CA TRP A 25 -16.37 5.72 -8.39
C TRP A 25 -17.41 6.64 -9.01
N GLY A 26 -18.65 6.36 -8.67
CA GLY A 26 -19.84 7.06 -9.12
C GLY A 26 -21.00 6.80 -8.16
N ALA A 27 -22.12 7.45 -8.42
CA ALA A 27 -23.35 7.21 -7.65
C ALA A 27 -23.86 5.76 -7.76
N ASP A 28 -23.49 5.04 -8.83
CA ASP A 28 -23.85 3.64 -9.12
C ASP A 28 -22.95 2.60 -8.40
N THR A 29 -21.89 3.05 -7.75
CA THR A 29 -20.99 2.24 -6.91
C THR A 29 -21.03 2.66 -5.44
N CYS A 30 -21.71 3.77 -5.16
CA CYS A 30 -21.97 4.30 -3.83
C CYS A 30 -23.04 3.46 -3.11
N ALA A 31 -22.84 3.20 -1.82
CA ALA A 31 -23.85 2.58 -0.97
C ALA A 31 -25.20 3.30 -1.12
N PRO A 32 -26.33 2.58 -1.35
CA PRO A 32 -27.62 3.19 -1.65
C PRO A 32 -28.09 4.25 -0.64
N GLU A 33 -27.79 4.06 0.64
CA GLU A 33 -28.12 5.02 1.70
C GLU A 33 -27.30 6.32 1.65
N ASP A 34 -26.10 6.28 1.08
CA ASP A 34 -25.15 7.40 1.01
C ASP A 34 -25.24 8.17 -0.32
N VAL A 35 -25.96 7.65 -1.31
CA VAL A 35 -26.17 8.30 -2.62
C VAL A 35 -26.64 9.76 -2.49
N PRO A 36 -27.57 10.12 -1.58
CA PRO A 36 -27.98 11.51 -1.39
C PRO A 36 -26.85 12.46 -0.95
N ASP A 37 -25.85 11.93 -0.26
CA ASP A 37 -24.70 12.68 0.27
C ASP A 37 -23.45 12.58 -0.64
N TRP A 38 -23.50 11.76 -1.69
CA TRP A 38 -22.43 11.63 -2.68
C TRP A 38 -22.39 12.82 -3.63
N HIS A 39 -21.18 13.31 -3.93
CA HIS A 39 -20.97 14.41 -4.88
C HIS A 39 -19.60 14.27 -5.56
N PRO A 40 -19.41 14.75 -6.81
CA PRO A 40 -18.10 14.71 -7.49
C PRO A 40 -16.93 15.36 -6.73
N SER A 41 -17.21 16.29 -5.81
CA SER A 41 -16.18 16.88 -4.94
C SER A 41 -15.82 16.01 -3.72
N ASN A 42 -16.61 14.97 -3.43
CA ASN A 42 -16.35 13.93 -2.44
C ASN A 42 -16.73 12.55 -3.02
N PRO A 43 -16.00 12.05 -4.03
CA PRO A 43 -16.37 10.83 -4.74
C PRO A 43 -16.22 9.56 -3.89
N ALA A 44 -15.52 9.64 -2.76
CA ALA A 44 -15.29 8.52 -1.84
C ALA A 44 -16.51 8.23 -0.92
N ARG A 45 -17.48 9.15 -0.82
CA ARG A 45 -18.67 8.98 0.04
C ARG A 45 -19.41 7.69 -0.30
N GLY A 46 -19.65 6.84 0.70
CA GLY A 46 -20.38 5.58 0.54
C GLY A 46 -19.65 4.52 -0.28
N GLN A 47 -18.35 4.70 -0.59
CA GLN A 47 -17.58 3.75 -1.39
C GLN A 47 -16.84 2.69 -0.55
N CYS A 48 -16.79 2.83 0.78
CA CYS A 48 -15.88 2.04 1.62
C CYS A 48 -16.11 0.54 1.57
N GLY A 49 -17.35 0.07 1.78
CA GLY A 49 -17.68 -1.36 1.76
C GLY A 49 -17.37 -1.98 0.40
N THR A 50 -17.85 -1.35 -0.67
CA THR A 50 -17.65 -1.77 -2.06
C THR A 50 -16.16 -1.85 -2.42
N THR A 51 -15.40 -0.79 -2.13
CA THR A 51 -13.96 -0.70 -2.41
C THR A 51 -13.15 -1.70 -1.59
N ALA A 52 -13.47 -1.86 -0.31
CA ALA A 52 -12.78 -2.79 0.57
C ALA A 52 -12.96 -4.23 0.11
N LEU A 53 -14.15 -4.62 -0.35
CA LEU A 53 -14.42 -5.95 -0.91
C LEU A 53 -13.64 -6.19 -2.21
N VAL A 54 -13.66 -5.23 -3.14
CA VAL A 54 -12.92 -5.36 -4.41
C VAL A 54 -11.42 -5.49 -4.17
N LEU A 55 -10.84 -4.66 -3.29
CA LEU A 55 -9.43 -4.78 -2.93
C LEU A 55 -9.11 -6.13 -2.27
N ASN A 56 -9.99 -6.61 -1.40
CA ASN A 56 -9.83 -7.90 -0.74
C ASN A 56 -9.85 -9.06 -1.76
N ASP A 57 -10.67 -8.99 -2.82
CA ASP A 57 -10.66 -9.98 -3.90
C ASP A 57 -9.39 -9.94 -4.76
N LEU A 58 -8.87 -8.75 -5.02
CA LEU A 58 -7.70 -8.57 -5.87
C LEU A 58 -6.40 -8.93 -5.15
N LEU A 59 -6.30 -8.60 -3.86
CA LEU A 59 -5.04 -8.62 -3.10
C LEU A 59 -5.06 -9.55 -1.88
N GLY A 60 -6.23 -10.05 -1.46
CA GLY A 60 -6.40 -10.80 -0.22
C GLY A 60 -6.35 -9.90 1.02
N GLY A 61 -5.76 -10.40 2.11
CA GLY A 61 -5.64 -9.67 3.38
C GLY A 61 -6.86 -9.83 4.30
N ASP A 62 -6.78 -9.16 5.45
CA ASP A 62 -7.88 -9.04 6.39
C ASP A 62 -8.80 -7.90 5.94
N LEU A 63 -10.10 -8.17 5.93
CA LEU A 63 -11.10 -7.11 5.88
C LEU A 63 -11.23 -6.53 7.29
N VAL A 64 -11.13 -5.21 7.42
CA VAL A 64 -11.17 -4.51 8.70
C VAL A 64 -12.37 -3.58 8.73
N ARG A 65 -13.03 -3.51 9.87
CA ARG A 65 -14.19 -2.65 10.10
C ARG A 65 -14.03 -1.84 11.38
N GLY A 66 -14.33 -0.56 11.31
CA GLY A 66 -14.30 0.36 12.45
C GLY A 66 -15.59 1.15 12.56
N GLU A 67 -15.97 1.51 13.78
CA GLU A 67 -17.16 2.30 14.06
C GLU A 67 -16.96 3.78 13.69
N VAL A 68 -17.86 4.36 12.91
CA VAL A 68 -17.88 5.80 12.61
C VAL A 68 -18.74 6.51 13.64
N HIS A 69 -18.19 7.56 14.23
CA HIS A 69 -18.86 8.39 15.21
C HIS A 69 -18.97 9.84 14.75
N ARG A 70 -20.14 10.46 14.92
CA ARG A 70 -20.35 11.91 14.81
C ARG A 70 -20.90 12.43 16.13
N ASP A 71 -20.31 13.48 16.69
CA ASP A 71 -20.68 14.02 18.01
C ASP A 71 -20.74 12.93 19.11
N ARG A 72 -19.77 12.00 19.07
CA ARG A 72 -19.65 10.84 19.98
C ARG A 72 -20.81 9.84 19.88
N ARG A 73 -21.68 9.95 18.88
CA ARG A 73 -22.72 8.97 18.57
C ARG A 73 -22.28 8.10 17.41
N TRP A 74 -22.45 6.79 17.57
CA TRP A 74 -22.24 5.84 16.48
C TRP A 74 -23.24 6.11 15.35
N VAL A 75 -22.75 6.19 14.11
CA VAL A 75 -23.57 6.47 12.92
C VAL A 75 -23.49 5.39 11.85
N ASP A 76 -22.32 4.74 11.67
CA ASP A 76 -22.15 3.66 10.69
C ASP A 76 -20.85 2.87 10.93
N PHE A 77 -20.50 1.96 10.02
CA PHE A 77 -19.23 1.27 9.94
C PHE A 77 -18.41 1.72 8.72
N HIS A 78 -17.11 1.95 8.95
CA HIS A 78 -16.11 2.12 7.90
C HIS A 78 -15.36 0.82 7.64
N TRP A 79 -15.01 0.56 6.38
CA TRP A 79 -14.35 -0.68 5.96
C TRP A 79 -13.06 -0.40 5.17
N TRP A 80 -12.00 -1.15 5.47
CA TRP A 80 -10.71 -1.09 4.78
C TRP A 80 -9.98 -2.44 4.80
N ASN A 81 -8.79 -2.52 4.21
CA ASN A 81 -8.01 -3.77 4.18
C ASN A 81 -6.74 -3.66 5.03
N ARG A 82 -6.34 -4.78 5.64
CA ARG A 82 -5.05 -4.91 6.32
C ARG A 82 -4.27 -6.11 5.79
N PHE A 83 -3.01 -5.90 5.46
CA PHE A 83 -2.10 -6.89 4.92
C PHE A 83 -0.91 -7.10 5.86
N ALA A 84 -0.34 -8.31 5.86
CA ALA A 84 0.85 -8.65 6.65
C ALA A 84 0.77 -8.20 8.13
N LYS A 85 -0.45 -8.22 8.71
CA LYS A 85 -0.79 -7.80 10.08
C LYS A 85 -0.60 -6.31 10.44
N SER A 86 0.04 -5.49 9.60
CA SER A 86 0.34 -4.09 9.95
C SER A 86 0.14 -3.08 8.82
N LEU A 87 0.05 -3.51 7.56
CA LEU A 87 -0.15 -2.60 6.43
C LEU A 87 -1.63 -2.37 6.22
N GLU A 88 -2.13 -1.19 6.57
CA GLU A 88 -3.53 -0.81 6.32
C GLU A 88 -3.65 -0.02 5.01
N VAL A 89 -4.60 -0.41 4.17
CA VAL A 89 -4.95 0.27 2.91
C VAL A 89 -6.40 0.68 3.00
N ASP A 90 -6.61 1.99 3.13
CA ASP A 90 -7.92 2.64 3.17
C ASP A 90 -7.97 3.70 2.07
N LEU A 91 -8.54 3.33 0.93
CA LEU A 91 -8.68 4.24 -0.21
C LEU A 91 -9.80 5.26 -0.01
N THR A 92 -10.67 5.07 0.98
CA THR A 92 -11.92 5.83 1.14
C THR A 92 -11.91 6.68 2.40
N ARG A 93 -10.73 6.93 2.97
CA ARG A 93 -10.60 7.66 4.23
C ARG A 93 -11.09 9.10 4.09
N GLU A 94 -10.85 9.70 2.94
CA GLU A 94 -11.23 11.08 2.62
C GLU A 94 -12.74 11.31 2.51
N GLN A 95 -13.55 10.24 2.59
CA GLN A 95 -15.00 10.38 2.56
C GLN A 95 -15.53 11.18 3.75
N PHE A 96 -14.86 11.09 4.91
CA PHE A 96 -15.32 11.61 6.19
C PHE A 96 -15.05 13.10 6.38
N ALA A 97 -16.05 13.81 6.88
CA ALA A 97 -15.91 15.18 7.35
C ALA A 97 -15.10 15.23 8.68
N PRO A 98 -14.57 16.40 9.07
CA PRO A 98 -13.74 16.52 10.28
C PRO A 98 -14.42 16.09 11.59
N ASP A 99 -15.76 16.13 11.63
CA ASP A 99 -16.59 15.72 12.77
C ASP A 99 -16.97 14.22 12.74
N GLU A 100 -16.61 13.50 11.69
CA GLU A 100 -16.80 12.05 11.55
C GLU A 100 -15.50 11.31 11.90
N ILE A 101 -15.50 10.66 13.06
CA ILE A 101 -14.34 9.98 13.62
C ILE A 101 -14.52 8.46 13.47
N VAL A 102 -13.66 7.84 12.68
CA VAL A 102 -13.54 6.39 12.63
C VAL A 102 -12.75 5.90 13.85
N GLY A 103 -13.37 5.01 14.62
CA GLY A 103 -12.78 4.33 15.77
C GLY A 103 -11.78 3.24 15.38
N PRO A 104 -11.34 2.44 16.35
CA PRO A 104 -10.39 1.35 16.11
C PRO A 104 -10.98 0.30 15.15
N GLY A 105 -10.10 -0.28 14.34
CA GLY A 105 -10.47 -1.31 13.38
C GLY A 105 -10.36 -2.71 13.94
N GLU A 106 -11.39 -3.52 13.72
CA GLU A 106 -11.41 -4.94 14.04
C GLU A 106 -11.42 -5.76 12.75
N PRO A 107 -10.57 -6.81 12.63
CA PRO A 107 -10.66 -7.72 11.51
C PRO A 107 -12.00 -8.47 11.56
N VAL A 108 -12.66 -8.54 10.42
CA VAL A 108 -13.95 -9.20 10.25
C VAL A 108 -13.88 -10.23 9.14
N SER A 109 -14.65 -11.31 9.29
CA SER A 109 -14.83 -12.26 8.21
C SER A 109 -15.59 -11.62 7.06
N ARG A 110 -15.17 -11.93 5.84
CA ARG A 110 -15.91 -11.53 4.65
C ARG A 110 -17.35 -12.05 4.74
N PRO A 111 -18.37 -11.21 4.49
CA PRO A 111 -19.76 -11.65 4.45
C PRO A 111 -19.95 -12.79 3.43
N THR A 112 -20.59 -13.87 3.86
CA THR A 112 -20.95 -15.00 3.00
C THR A 112 -22.46 -14.94 2.72
N GLY A 113 -22.86 -14.59 1.50
CA GLY A 113 -24.27 -14.45 1.11
C GLY A 113 -24.55 -13.08 0.48
N ARG A 114 -25.82 -12.86 0.11
CA ARG A 114 -26.23 -11.59 -0.48
C ARG A 114 -26.13 -10.46 0.55
N THR A 115 -25.56 -9.35 0.10
CA THR A 115 -25.44 -8.12 0.89
C THR A 115 -26.22 -6.99 0.22
N ARG A 116 -26.43 -5.89 0.96
CA ARG A 116 -27.02 -4.68 0.39
C ARG A 116 -26.14 -4.00 -0.67
N LEU A 117 -24.86 -4.36 -0.74
CA LEU A 117 -23.86 -3.77 -1.63
C LEU A 117 -23.58 -4.63 -2.88
N ASP A 118 -24.33 -5.71 -3.09
CA ASP A 118 -24.01 -6.67 -4.17
C ASP A 118 -24.00 -6.01 -5.55
N THR A 119 -24.92 -5.09 -5.81
CA THR A 119 -25.04 -4.41 -7.12
C THR A 119 -23.86 -3.46 -7.33
N GLU A 120 -23.55 -2.65 -6.33
CA GLU A 120 -22.48 -1.67 -6.33
C GLU A 120 -21.12 -2.36 -6.45
N TYR A 121 -20.94 -3.46 -5.72
CA TYR A 121 -19.75 -4.31 -5.79
C TYR A 121 -19.60 -4.93 -7.17
N GLU A 122 -20.67 -5.45 -7.76
CA GLU A 122 -20.62 -5.96 -9.13
C GLU A 122 -20.28 -4.86 -10.15
N THR A 123 -20.82 -3.66 -10.00
CA THR A 123 -20.51 -2.51 -10.87
C THR A 123 -19.04 -2.10 -10.76
N LEU A 124 -18.54 -1.93 -9.54
CA LEU A 124 -17.14 -1.54 -9.30
C LEU A 124 -16.16 -2.64 -9.70
N SER A 125 -16.50 -3.91 -9.44
CA SER A 125 -15.65 -5.04 -9.82
C SER A 125 -15.56 -5.16 -11.34
N LYS A 126 -16.64 -4.97 -12.10
CA LYS A 126 -16.62 -5.04 -13.58
C LYS A 126 -15.78 -3.92 -14.22
N THR A 127 -15.84 -2.71 -13.67
CA THR A 127 -15.06 -1.55 -14.15
C THR A 127 -13.60 -1.59 -13.70
N GLY A 128 -13.32 -2.14 -12.51
CA GLY A 128 -11.96 -2.48 -12.06
C GLY A 128 -11.34 -3.70 -12.79
N ALA A 129 -12.19 -4.59 -13.33
CA ALA A 129 -11.85 -5.89 -13.95
C ALA A 129 -11.63 -5.91 -15.48
N ASP A 130 -11.34 -4.76 -16.11
CA ASP A 130 -10.40 -4.77 -17.25
C ASP A 130 -8.96 -5.18 -16.81
N ALA A 131 -8.83 -5.66 -15.55
CA ALA A 131 -7.75 -6.48 -15.01
C ALA A 131 -7.93 -7.93 -15.41
N PRO A 132 -6.99 -8.52 -16.17
CA PRO A 132 -7.04 -9.95 -16.39
C PRO A 132 -6.83 -10.68 -15.06
N ARG A 133 -7.90 -11.34 -14.62
CA ARG A 133 -7.97 -12.30 -13.52
C ARG A 133 -7.13 -13.54 -13.89
N ALA A 134 -5.98 -13.74 -13.26
CA ALA A 134 -5.35 -15.05 -13.08
C ALA A 134 -4.14 -14.95 -12.14
N LEU A 135 -3.84 -16.07 -11.47
CA LEU A 135 -2.74 -16.38 -10.54
C LEU A 135 -3.15 -16.19 -9.07
N GLY A 136 -3.36 -17.23 -8.26
CA GLY A 136 -2.56 -18.46 -8.19
C GLY A 136 -1.35 -18.18 -7.30
N ARG A 137 -1.36 -18.74 -6.08
CA ARG A 137 -0.30 -18.63 -5.06
C ARG A 137 1.10 -18.61 -5.67
N ALA A 138 1.81 -17.49 -5.53
CA ALA A 138 3.27 -17.48 -5.43
C ALA A 138 3.75 -16.15 -4.82
N THR A 139 4.49 -16.29 -3.72
CA THR A 139 5.33 -15.28 -3.09
C THR A 139 6.33 -14.71 -4.09
N THR A 140 6.46 -13.37 -4.15
CA THR A 140 7.71 -12.58 -4.05
C THR A 140 7.42 -11.17 -4.61
N CYS A 141 7.35 -10.21 -3.70
CA CYS A 141 7.14 -8.79 -3.97
C CYS A 141 8.48 -8.15 -4.34
N VAL A 142 8.56 -7.45 -5.49
CA VAL A 142 9.68 -6.53 -5.72
C VAL A 142 9.21 -5.25 -6.45
N TYR A 143 9.42 -4.13 -5.76
CA TYR A 143 9.37 -2.71 -6.13
C TYR A 143 8.02 -2.02 -6.42
N GLY A 144 7.59 -1.24 -5.43
CA GLY A 144 6.73 -0.06 -5.58
C GLY A 144 6.76 0.74 -4.26
N VAL A 145 7.23 1.99 -4.29
CA VAL A 145 7.32 2.85 -3.10
C VAL A 145 5.90 3.17 -2.63
N CYS A 146 5.36 2.34 -1.74
CA CYS A 146 4.17 2.63 -0.95
C CYS A 146 4.59 3.38 0.31
N MET A 147 3.94 4.51 0.58
CA MET A 147 4.21 5.30 1.79
C MET A 147 3.34 4.77 2.93
N VAL A 148 3.96 4.00 3.84
CA VAL A 148 3.34 3.58 5.09
C VAL A 148 3.34 4.74 6.07
N ARG A 149 2.18 5.10 6.61
CA ARG A 149 2.10 6.10 7.68
C ARG A 149 2.57 5.45 8.99
N MET A 150 3.68 5.95 9.54
CA MET A 150 4.23 5.52 10.83
C MET A 150 4.22 6.70 11.81
N ASN A 151 3.80 6.46 13.05
CA ASN A 151 3.92 7.46 14.11
C ASN A 151 5.30 7.32 14.77
N VAL A 152 6.04 8.43 14.84
CA VAL A 152 7.37 8.50 15.47
C VAL A 152 7.27 9.44 16.66
N TRP A 153 7.68 8.96 17.84
CA TRP A 153 7.70 9.75 19.08
C TRP A 153 9.09 10.35 19.29
N VAL A 154 9.13 11.64 19.57
CA VAL A 154 10.35 12.40 19.88
C VAL A 154 10.11 13.24 21.14
N PRO A 155 11.16 13.60 21.91
CA PRO A 155 11.03 14.51 23.06
C PRO A 155 10.48 15.88 22.65
N ASP A 156 9.71 16.52 23.53
CA ASP A 156 9.01 17.79 23.24
C ASP A 156 9.96 18.90 22.77
N GLU A 157 11.10 19.09 23.46
CA GLU A 157 12.13 20.07 23.08
C GLU A 157 12.67 19.84 21.65
N LEU A 158 12.78 18.57 21.23
CA LEU A 158 13.26 18.22 19.90
C LEU A 158 12.18 18.49 18.84
N ALA A 159 10.90 18.25 19.16
CA ALA A 159 9.79 18.58 18.29
C ALA A 159 9.63 20.09 18.08
N GLU A 160 9.83 20.88 19.14
CA GLU A 160 9.79 22.34 19.09
C GLU A 160 10.91 22.89 18.20
N ARG A 161 12.16 22.46 18.45
CA ARG A 161 13.31 22.85 17.63
C ARG A 161 13.16 22.45 16.17
N ALA A 162 12.60 21.27 15.90
CA ALA A 162 12.33 20.81 14.53
C ALA A 162 11.28 21.68 13.82
N ARG A 163 10.26 22.16 14.55
CA ARG A 163 9.22 23.04 14.03
C ARG A 163 9.76 24.44 13.75
N GLU A 164 10.54 25.01 14.67
CA GLU A 164 11.20 26.31 14.49
C GLU A 164 12.13 26.30 13.27
N ALA A 165 12.86 25.21 13.07
CA ALA A 165 13.75 25.02 11.93
C ALA A 165 13.02 24.55 10.65
N GLN A 166 11.68 24.42 10.67
CA GLN A 166 10.85 23.99 9.54
C GLN A 166 11.32 22.67 8.89
N LEU A 167 11.77 21.71 9.70
CA LEU A 167 12.31 20.46 9.20
C LEU A 167 11.24 19.56 8.58
N ASN A 168 11.58 18.93 7.44
CA ASN A 168 10.75 17.89 6.86
C ASN A 168 10.98 16.55 7.59
N LEU A 169 10.20 16.32 8.64
CA LEU A 169 10.32 15.12 9.49
C LEU A 169 10.17 13.83 8.69
N SER A 170 9.23 13.77 7.74
CA SER A 170 9.03 12.59 6.89
C SER A 170 10.28 12.25 6.08
N ALA A 171 10.92 13.25 5.47
CA ALA A 171 12.14 13.06 4.70
C ALA A 171 13.32 12.64 5.59
N LEU A 172 13.47 13.25 6.77
CA LEU A 172 14.50 12.88 7.74
C LEU A 172 14.33 11.44 8.24
N THR A 173 13.10 11.05 8.58
CA THR A 173 12.78 9.68 9.01
C THR A 173 13.04 8.68 7.89
N GLN A 174 12.63 8.98 6.66
CA GLN A 174 12.90 8.11 5.50
C GLN A 174 14.41 7.94 5.26
N ALA A 175 15.17 9.04 5.28
CA ALA A 175 16.60 9.00 5.06
C ALA A 175 17.33 8.15 6.13
N ALA A 176 16.95 8.32 7.40
CA ALA A 176 17.52 7.55 8.50
C ALA A 176 17.22 6.04 8.36
N ILE A 177 15.96 5.68 8.05
CA ILE A 177 15.56 4.28 7.86
C ILE A 177 16.29 3.67 6.66
N ALA A 178 16.36 4.38 5.54
CA ALA A 178 17.04 3.90 4.33
C ALA A 178 18.53 3.65 4.57
N ALA A 179 19.21 4.57 5.27
CA ALA A 179 20.62 4.43 5.61
C ALA A 179 20.88 3.18 6.48
N GLU A 180 20.02 2.94 7.48
CA GLU A 180 20.17 1.81 8.39
C GLU A 180 19.89 0.46 7.70
N LEU A 181 18.90 0.42 6.81
CA LEU A 181 18.62 -0.76 5.99
C LEU A 181 19.79 -1.08 5.04
N ALA A 182 20.38 -0.06 4.41
CA ALA A 182 21.54 -0.23 3.54
C ALA A 182 22.73 -0.81 4.32
N ARG A 183 23.02 -0.26 5.50
CA ARG A 183 24.08 -0.74 6.39
C ARG A 183 23.90 -2.22 6.75
N THR A 184 22.69 -2.58 7.18
CA THR A 184 22.36 -3.95 7.59
C THR A 184 22.39 -4.93 6.41
N ALA A 185 21.97 -4.49 5.22
CA ALA A 185 22.03 -5.31 4.01
C ALA A 185 23.48 -5.61 3.57
N THR A 186 24.37 -4.62 3.67
CA THR A 186 25.80 -4.83 3.45
C THR A 186 26.39 -5.83 4.43
N ASP A 187 26.09 -5.70 5.73
CA ASP A 187 26.55 -6.62 6.76
C ASP A 187 26.02 -8.06 6.53
N ALA A 188 24.74 -8.18 6.16
CA ALA A 188 24.11 -9.46 5.85
C ALA A 188 24.74 -10.11 4.60
N TRP A 189 24.98 -9.33 3.55
CA TRP A 189 25.65 -9.82 2.34
C TRP A 189 27.08 -10.28 2.64
N LEU A 190 27.87 -9.49 3.38
CA LEU A 190 29.23 -9.87 3.79
C LEU A 190 29.24 -11.20 4.56
N ALA A 191 28.25 -11.42 5.42
CA ALA A 191 28.10 -12.67 6.15
C ALA A 191 27.75 -13.89 5.26
N THR A 192 27.22 -13.68 4.04
CA THR A 192 26.95 -14.77 3.09
C THR A 192 28.15 -15.15 2.23
N LEU A 193 29.20 -14.33 2.21
CA LEU A 193 30.38 -14.63 1.40
C LEU A 193 31.17 -15.78 2.04
N PRO A 194 31.63 -16.76 1.23
CA PRO A 194 32.53 -17.77 1.74
C PRO A 194 33.81 -17.09 2.23
N ALA A 195 34.31 -17.52 3.40
CA ALA A 195 35.58 -17.04 3.90
C ALA A 195 36.65 -17.20 2.80
N PRO A 196 37.35 -16.12 2.40
CA PRO A 196 38.30 -16.17 1.31
C PRO A 196 39.40 -17.16 1.69
N ARG A 197 39.53 -18.24 0.91
CA ARG A 197 40.58 -19.24 1.11
C ARG A 197 41.71 -18.95 0.14
N GLY A 198 42.89 -18.66 0.67
CA GLY A 198 44.13 -18.56 -0.11
C GLY A 198 44.31 -17.29 -0.95
N LEU A 199 43.44 -16.28 -0.80
CA LEU A 199 43.62 -14.97 -1.41
C LEU A 199 44.45 -14.08 -0.49
N THR A 200 45.62 -13.64 -0.97
CA THR A 200 46.40 -12.61 -0.28
C THR A 200 45.76 -11.24 -0.54
N HIS A 201 45.91 -10.34 0.41
CA HIS A 201 45.41 -8.96 0.28
C HIS A 201 45.95 -8.27 -0.98
N GLU A 202 47.23 -8.49 -1.29
CA GLU A 202 47.91 -7.97 -2.48
C GLU A 202 47.25 -8.44 -3.78
N ALA A 203 46.97 -9.74 -3.91
CA ALA A 203 46.31 -10.28 -5.10
C ALA A 203 44.88 -9.74 -5.29
N ALA A 204 44.17 -9.45 -4.19
CA ALA A 204 42.85 -8.85 -4.25
C ALA A 204 42.87 -7.38 -4.71
N VAL A 205 43.88 -6.61 -4.27
CA VAL A 205 44.06 -5.20 -4.67
C VAL A 205 44.46 -5.10 -6.14
N THR A 206 45.38 -5.93 -6.62
CA THR A 206 45.78 -5.96 -8.04
C THR A 206 44.59 -6.27 -8.95
N ALA A 207 43.75 -7.25 -8.59
CA ALA A 207 42.57 -7.58 -9.38
C ALA A 207 41.53 -6.44 -9.45
N LEU A 208 41.44 -5.61 -8.39
CA LEU A 208 40.57 -4.44 -8.37
C LEU A 208 41.11 -3.29 -9.24
N ASP A 209 42.43 -3.09 -9.23
CA ASP A 209 43.08 -2.10 -10.07
C ASP A 209 43.01 -2.48 -11.56
N ASP A 210 43.25 -3.75 -11.90
CA ASP A 210 43.11 -4.27 -13.27
C ASP A 210 41.69 -4.11 -13.80
N ALA A 211 40.67 -4.42 -12.99
CA ALA A 211 39.27 -4.22 -13.36
C ALA A 211 38.93 -2.74 -13.58
N ARG A 212 39.53 -1.83 -12.80
CA ARG A 212 39.33 -0.38 -12.95
C ARG A 212 39.92 0.14 -14.26
N GLU A 213 41.03 -0.44 -14.73
CA GLU A 213 41.62 -0.12 -16.02
C GLU A 213 40.79 -0.68 -17.20
N GLU A 214 40.21 -1.88 -17.06
CA GLU A 214 39.36 -2.51 -18.09
C GLU A 214 38.05 -1.75 -18.35
N PHE A 215 37.47 -1.12 -17.32
CA PHE A 215 36.22 -0.35 -17.44
C PHE A 215 36.42 1.11 -17.88
N GLY A 216 37.65 1.53 -18.18
CA GLY A 216 37.96 2.80 -18.84
C GLY A 216 37.28 4.03 -18.20
N ALA A 217 37.83 4.48 -17.07
CA ALA A 217 37.58 5.82 -16.55
C ALA A 217 38.42 6.88 -17.29
#